data_AF-A0A9D1I738-F1
#
_entry.id   AF-A0A9D1I738-F1
#
_cell.length_a   1.000
_cell.length_b   1.000
_cell.length_c   1.000
_cell.angle_alpha   90.00
_cell.angle_beta   90.00
_cell.angle_gamma   90.00
#
_symmetry.space_group_name_H-M   'P 1'
#
loop_
_entity.id
_entity.type
_entity.pdbx_description
1 polymer ?
#
loop_
_entity_poly.entity_id
_entity_poly.type
_entity_poly.pdbx_seq_one_letter_code
_entity_poly.pdbx_strand_id
1 'polypeptide(L)'
;MQLIDRVEDCNGCGACVVACKYRCVKMEKDGDGNSRPVVNENGCSKCNACMLFCPLYNPVELPVFEEFFDAPEGVDVRDRDMAPIYRAAMRGAREGKHTEFAGTLCQIAALKSLNGDKIPPNLLLFPIFCDDEQRRSNPACAVCKFYE
;
A
#
# COMPACT_ATOMS: atom_id res chain seq x y z
N MET A 1 -15.19 10.69 -9.02
CA MET A 1 -14.81 9.87 -7.85
C MET A 1 -13.43 10.31 -7.40
N GLN A 2 -13.35 10.97 -6.24
CA GLN A 2 -12.10 11.40 -5.61
C GLN A 2 -11.71 10.42 -4.50
N LEU A 3 -10.46 10.48 -4.05
CA LEU A 3 -9.91 9.58 -3.01
C LEU A 3 -10.70 9.63 -1.69
N ILE A 4 -11.18 10.81 -1.32
CA ILE A 4 -11.89 11.05 -0.05
C ILE A 4 -13.29 10.42 -0.02
N ASP A 5 -13.94 10.25 -1.18
CA ASP A 5 -15.28 9.64 -1.30
C ASP A 5 -15.27 8.14 -0.98
N ARG A 6 -14.07 7.58 -0.77
CA ARG A 6 -13.73 6.16 -0.81
C ARG A 6 -12.80 5.75 0.34
N VAL A 7 -12.67 6.64 1.33
CA VAL A 7 -11.74 6.50 2.45
C VAL A 7 -12.12 5.35 3.38
N GLU A 8 -13.40 5.02 3.48
CA GLU A 8 -13.93 3.94 4.33
C GLU A 8 -13.44 2.56 3.89
N ASP A 9 -13.26 2.36 2.57
CA ASP A 9 -12.74 1.11 2.00
C ASP A 9 -11.20 1.03 2.09
N CYS A 10 -10.52 2.07 2.59
CA CYS A 10 -9.07 2.14 2.55
C CYS A 10 -8.42 1.11 3.48
N ASN A 11 -7.40 0.40 2.99
CA ASN A 11 -6.60 -0.54 3.80
C ASN A 11 -5.25 0.04 4.24
N GLY A 12 -5.03 1.35 4.05
CA GLY A 12 -3.85 2.05 4.56
C GLY A 12 -2.54 1.82 3.81
N CYS A 13 -2.53 1.19 2.62
CA CYS A 13 -1.29 0.85 1.92
C CYS A 13 -0.42 2.05 1.50
N GLY A 14 -0.94 3.27 1.45
CA GLY A 14 -0.16 4.47 1.16
C GLY A 14 0.25 4.68 -0.31
N ALA A 15 -0.26 3.87 -1.25
CA ALA A 15 0.03 4.01 -2.69
C ALA A 15 -0.26 5.44 -3.21
N CYS A 16 -1.36 6.02 -2.74
CA CYS A 16 -1.81 7.36 -3.10
C CYS A 16 -0.80 8.47 -2.75
N VAL A 17 -0.02 8.30 -1.67
CA VAL A 17 1.05 9.25 -1.27
C VAL A 17 2.20 9.23 -2.28
N VAL A 18 2.57 8.06 -2.80
CA VAL A 18 3.62 7.94 -3.81
C VAL A 18 3.13 8.44 -5.16
N ALA A 19 1.90 8.09 -5.54
CA ALA A 19 1.29 8.47 -6.81
C ALA A 19 1.04 9.97 -6.95
N CYS A 20 0.80 10.68 -5.84
CA CYS A 20 0.51 12.11 -5.87
C CYS A 20 1.76 12.95 -6.19
N LYS A 21 1.96 13.29 -7.47
CA LYS A 21 3.06 14.18 -7.91
C LYS A 21 3.04 15.59 -7.28
N TYR A 22 1.87 16.04 -6.82
CA TYR A 22 1.68 17.32 -6.16
C TYR A 22 1.88 17.27 -4.64
N ARG A 23 2.14 16.07 -4.08
CA ARG A 23 2.36 15.86 -2.63
C ARG A 23 1.21 16.36 -1.76
N CYS A 24 -0.02 16.26 -2.27
CA CYS A 24 -1.23 16.69 -1.58
C CYS A 24 -1.80 15.63 -0.65
N VAL A 25 -1.38 14.37 -0.79
CA VAL A 25 -1.89 13.25 0.01
C VAL A 25 -0.89 12.89 1.09
N LYS A 26 -1.36 12.73 2.32
CA LYS A 26 -0.64 12.17 3.46
C LYS A 26 -1.46 11.06 4.10
N MET A 27 -0.82 10.21 4.90
CA MET A 27 -1.52 9.25 5.73
C MET A 27 -1.58 9.77 7.17
N GLU A 28 -2.76 9.72 7.79
CA GLU A 28 -2.98 10.09 9.18
C GLU A 28 -3.83 9.01 9.86
N LYS A 29 -3.71 8.90 11.18
CA LYS A 29 -4.48 7.93 11.97
C LYS A 29 -5.87 8.49 12.24
N ASP A 30 -6.90 7.71 11.97
CA ASP A 30 -8.27 8.02 12.40
C ASP A 30 -8.48 7.68 13.89
N GLY A 31 -9.70 7.91 14.39
CA GLY A 31 -10.07 7.66 15.79
C GLY A 31 -9.94 6.21 16.22
N ASP A 32 -9.94 5.28 15.28
CA ASP A 32 -9.79 3.83 15.50
C ASP A 32 -8.33 3.38 15.31
N GLY A 33 -7.40 4.32 15.11
CA GLY A 33 -5.99 4.02 14.90
C GLY A 33 -5.69 3.45 13.50
N ASN A 34 -6.61 3.57 12.54
CA ASN A 34 -6.38 3.12 11.18
C ASN A 34 -5.73 4.24 10.34
N SER A 35 -4.78 3.85 9.49
CA SER A 35 -4.11 4.79 8.60
C SER A 35 -5.01 5.14 7.41
N ARG A 36 -5.41 6.41 7.29
CA ARG A 36 -6.30 6.95 6.25
C ARG A 36 -5.64 8.09 5.46
N PRO A 37 -5.93 8.22 4.15
CA PRO A 37 -5.44 9.33 3.38
C PRO A 37 -6.15 10.65 3.76
N VAL A 38 -5.37 11.70 3.95
CA VAL A 38 -5.83 13.09 4.05
C VAL A 38 -5.34 13.85 2.83
N VAL A 39 -6.21 14.65 2.22
CA VAL A 39 -5.93 15.40 1.00
C VAL A 39 -5.93 16.90 1.29
N ASN A 40 -4.82 17.57 0.97
CA ASN A 40 -4.77 19.03 0.90
C ASN A 40 -5.44 19.50 -0.41
N GLU A 41 -6.72 19.84 -0.34
CA GLU A 41 -7.53 20.29 -1.47
C GLU A 41 -6.98 21.57 -2.13
N ASN A 42 -6.32 22.46 -1.37
CA ASN A 42 -5.77 23.70 -1.92
C ASN A 42 -4.62 23.47 -2.91
N GLY A 43 -3.89 22.35 -2.77
CA GLY A 43 -2.82 21.96 -3.69
C GLY A 43 -3.25 20.93 -4.73
N CYS A 44 -4.40 20.29 -4.54
CA CYS A 44 -4.82 19.15 -5.34
C CYS A 44 -5.34 19.60 -6.71
N SER A 45 -4.68 19.16 -7.78
CA SER A 45 -5.14 19.42 -9.15
C SER A 45 -6.24 18.46 -9.64
N LYS A 46 -6.74 17.56 -8.77
CA LYS A 46 -7.76 16.55 -9.09
C LYS A 46 -7.39 15.64 -10.28
N CYS A 47 -6.10 15.36 -10.44
CA CYS A 47 -5.58 14.52 -11.52
C CYS A 47 -5.92 13.01 -11.42
N ASN A 48 -6.57 12.58 -10.33
CA ASN A 48 -6.96 11.19 -10.06
C ASN A 48 -5.83 10.14 -10.02
N ALA A 49 -4.55 10.55 -9.97
CA ALA A 49 -3.43 9.61 -9.86
C ALA A 49 -3.53 8.71 -8.61
N CYS A 50 -4.01 9.24 -7.48
CA CYS A 50 -4.24 8.47 -6.27
C CYS A 50 -5.26 7.32 -6.47
N MET A 51 -6.25 7.50 -7.32
CA MET A 51 -7.23 6.47 -7.65
C MET A 51 -6.67 5.46 -8.65
N LEU A 52 -5.93 5.95 -9.66
CA LEU A 52 -5.31 5.11 -10.69
C LEU A 52 -4.33 4.08 -10.10
N PHE A 53 -3.60 4.46 -9.06
CA PHE A 53 -2.62 3.59 -8.39
C PHE A 53 -3.15 2.95 -7.11
N CYS A 54 -4.44 3.11 -6.78
CA CYS A 54 -5.02 2.44 -5.63
C CYS A 54 -5.36 0.99 -6.00
N PRO A 55 -4.70 -0.02 -5.40
CA PRO A 55 -4.92 -1.42 -5.78
C PRO A 55 -6.33 -1.93 -5.41
N LEU A 56 -7.06 -1.23 -4.54
CA LEU A 56 -8.47 -1.54 -4.28
C LEU A 56 -9.36 -1.21 -5.48
N TYR A 57 -9.11 -0.10 -6.17
CA TYR A 57 -9.95 0.40 -7.27
C TYR A 57 -9.40 0.09 -8.66
N ASN A 58 -8.08 -0.07 -8.77
CA ASN A 58 -7.39 -0.53 -9.96
C ASN A 58 -6.55 -1.76 -9.58
N PRO A 59 -7.19 -2.95 -9.46
CA PRO A 59 -6.52 -4.15 -8.98
C PRO A 59 -5.37 -4.56 -9.88
N VAL A 60 -4.40 -5.20 -9.24
CA VAL A 60 -3.27 -5.85 -9.88
C VAL A 60 -3.36 -7.36 -9.60
N GLU A 61 -2.90 -8.17 -10.55
CA GLU A 61 -2.79 -9.62 -10.32
C GLU A 61 -1.59 -9.89 -9.42
N LEU A 62 -1.81 -10.36 -8.19
CA LEU A 62 -0.71 -10.76 -7.32
C LEU A 62 -0.17 -12.13 -7.78
N PRO A 63 1.16 -12.37 -7.66
CA PRO A 63 1.68 -13.72 -7.83
C PRO A 63 1.12 -14.63 -6.74
N VAL A 64 1.07 -15.93 -7.02
CA VAL A 64 0.78 -16.94 -6.01
C VAL A 64 1.98 -17.00 -5.06
N PHE A 65 1.70 -16.91 -3.77
CA PHE A 65 2.71 -17.06 -2.73
C PHE A 65 2.57 -18.43 -2.08
N GLU A 66 3.66 -19.20 -2.06
CA GLU A 66 3.71 -20.50 -1.38
C GLU A 66 3.95 -20.35 0.13
N GLU A 67 4.58 -19.24 0.52
CA GLU A 67 4.99 -18.97 1.90
C GLU A 67 4.62 -17.55 2.30
N PHE A 68 4.30 -17.38 3.59
CA PHE A 68 4.03 -16.11 4.24
C PHE A 68 4.88 -16.00 5.50
N PHE A 69 5.25 -14.77 5.83
CA PHE A 69 6.18 -14.47 6.91
C PHE A 69 5.48 -13.71 8.04
N ASP A 70 5.89 -13.96 9.27
CA ASP A 70 5.47 -13.15 10.40
C ASP A 70 6.15 -11.78 10.36
N ALA A 71 5.43 -10.77 10.85
CA ALA A 71 6.05 -9.49 11.16
C ALA A 71 7.07 -9.67 12.30
N PRO A 72 8.14 -8.86 12.35
CA PRO A 72 9.02 -8.83 13.52
C PRO A 72 8.22 -8.54 14.79
N GLU A 73 8.63 -9.15 15.90
CA GLU A 73 7.94 -8.98 17.19
C GLU A 73 7.81 -7.50 17.56
N GLY A 74 6.58 -7.08 17.92
CA GLY A 74 6.28 -5.69 18.28
C GLY A 74 6.25 -4.71 17.11
N VAL A 75 6.31 -5.17 15.85
CA VAL A 75 6.25 -4.30 14.67
C VAL A 75 4.90 -4.45 13.96
N ASP A 76 4.09 -3.38 13.98
CA ASP A 76 2.94 -3.28 13.08
C ASP A 76 3.38 -2.81 11.69
N VAL A 77 3.38 -3.74 10.75
CA VAL A 77 3.77 -3.56 9.36
C VAL A 77 2.87 -2.56 8.63
N ARG A 78 1.65 -2.34 9.12
CA ARG A 78 0.67 -1.38 8.56
C ARG A 78 0.92 0.06 9.01
N ASP A 79 1.71 0.24 10.07
CA ASP A 79 1.98 1.54 10.69
C ASP A 79 3.26 2.21 10.18
N ARG A 80 3.95 1.56 9.24
CA ARG A 80 5.16 2.07 8.60
C ARG A 80 4.83 3.24 7.68
N ASP A 81 5.75 4.21 7.59
CA ASP A 81 5.72 5.19 6.50
C ASP A 81 6.10 4.50 5.18
N MET A 82 5.09 4.06 4.44
CA MET A 82 5.27 3.21 3.26
C MET A 82 5.84 3.95 2.05
N ALA A 83 5.62 5.26 1.93
CA ALA A 83 6.03 6.03 0.76
C ALA A 83 7.55 6.00 0.50
N PRO A 84 8.44 6.20 1.50
CA PRO A 84 9.88 6.01 1.30
C PRO A 84 10.26 4.55 1.01
N ILE A 85 9.59 3.57 1.63
CA ILE A 85 9.86 2.13 1.42
C ILE A 85 9.60 1.74 -0.04
N TYR A 86 8.45 2.11 -0.60
CA TYR A 86 8.15 1.86 -2.01
C TYR A 86 9.17 2.51 -2.94
N ARG A 87 9.53 3.78 -2.69
CA ARG A 87 10.51 4.50 -3.51
C ARG A 87 11.89 3.86 -3.45
N ALA A 88 12.30 3.37 -2.28
CA ALA A 88 13.55 2.66 -2.11
C ALA A 88 13.55 1.33 -2.87
N ALA A 89 12.50 0.53 -2.71
CA ALA A 89 12.36 -0.76 -3.40
C ALA A 89 12.36 -0.59 -4.94
N MET A 90 11.52 0.30 -5.47
CA MET A 90 11.46 0.56 -6.91
C MET A 90 12.78 1.11 -7.46
N ARG A 91 13.47 1.99 -6.70
CA ARG A 91 14.77 2.54 -7.09
C ARG A 91 15.84 1.44 -7.13
N GLY A 92 15.95 0.65 -6.06
CA GLY A 92 16.92 -0.45 -5.99
C GLY A 92 16.74 -1.43 -7.13
N ALA A 93 15.50 -1.81 -7.40
CA ALA A 93 15.17 -2.70 -8.52
C ALA A 93 15.56 -2.09 -9.88
N ARG A 94 15.24 -0.81 -10.11
CA ARG A 94 15.61 -0.08 -11.34
C ARG A 94 17.12 0.06 -11.53
N GLU A 95 17.88 0.15 -10.44
CA GLU A 95 19.35 0.22 -10.44
C GLU A 95 20.01 -1.16 -10.63
N GLY A 96 19.22 -2.23 -10.80
CA GLY A 96 19.73 -3.59 -10.99
C GLY A 96 20.21 -4.26 -9.69
N LYS A 97 19.94 -3.66 -8.53
CA LYS A 97 20.32 -4.24 -7.23
C LYS A 97 19.38 -5.39 -6.89
N HIS A 98 19.91 -6.40 -6.21
CA HIS A 98 19.07 -7.34 -5.49
C HIS A 98 18.31 -6.57 -4.41
N THR A 99 16.99 -6.57 -4.50
CA THR A 99 16.12 -5.76 -3.65
C THR A 99 15.04 -6.64 -3.05
N GLU A 100 14.83 -6.50 -1.76
CA GLU A 100 13.80 -7.24 -1.04
C GLU A 100 12.69 -6.28 -0.63
N PHE A 101 11.45 -6.74 -0.70
CA PHE A 101 10.30 -6.00 -0.20
C PHE A 101 9.43 -6.92 0.68
N ALA A 102 9.35 -6.59 1.95
CA ALA A 102 8.51 -7.28 2.91
C ALA A 102 7.30 -6.42 3.30
N GLY A 103 6.10 -6.95 3.11
CA GLY A 103 4.87 -6.23 3.41
C GLY A 103 3.61 -7.08 3.25
N THR A 104 2.49 -6.57 3.73
CA THR A 104 1.19 -7.23 3.56
C THR A 104 0.77 -7.25 2.08
N LEU A 105 -0.20 -8.10 1.72
CA LEU A 105 -0.63 -8.23 0.33
C LEU A 105 -1.15 -6.92 -0.28
N CYS A 106 -1.81 -6.05 0.50
CA CYS A 106 -2.21 -4.73 0.02
C CYS A 106 -1.01 -3.81 -0.25
N GLN A 107 0.08 -3.94 0.51
CA GLN A 107 1.33 -3.19 0.30
C GLN A 107 2.10 -3.72 -0.91
N ILE A 108 2.14 -5.04 -1.12
CA ILE A 108 2.71 -5.64 -2.32
C ILE A 108 1.91 -5.22 -3.56
N ALA A 109 0.58 -5.22 -3.47
CA ALA A 109 -0.30 -4.76 -4.55
C ALA A 109 -0.04 -3.28 -4.88
N ALA A 110 0.15 -2.44 -3.85
CA ALA A 110 0.53 -1.03 -4.03
C ALA A 110 1.88 -0.89 -4.74
N LEU A 111 2.91 -1.63 -4.32
CA LEU A 111 4.23 -1.62 -4.97
C LEU A 111 4.13 -2.02 -6.44
N LYS A 112 3.43 -3.12 -6.74
CA LYS A 112 3.21 -3.60 -8.12
C LYS A 112 2.48 -2.55 -8.96
N SER A 113 1.40 -1.98 -8.43
CA SER A 113 0.63 -0.93 -9.10
C SER A 113 1.50 0.29 -9.43
N LEU A 114 2.25 0.80 -8.45
CA LEU A 114 3.17 1.93 -8.60
C LEU A 114 4.29 1.68 -9.62
N ASN A 115 4.67 0.41 -9.80
CA ASN A 115 5.71 -0.01 -10.72
C ASN A 115 5.17 -0.45 -12.10
N GLY A 116 3.98 0.03 -12.48
CA GLY A 116 3.38 -0.23 -13.79
C GLY A 116 2.91 -1.68 -13.96
N ASP A 117 2.40 -2.25 -12.87
CA ASP A 117 1.90 -3.62 -12.78
C ASP A 117 2.96 -4.71 -13.02
N LYS A 118 4.22 -4.42 -12.68
CA LYS A 118 5.37 -5.31 -12.91
C LYS A 118 6.20 -5.50 -11.66
N ILE A 119 6.70 -6.72 -11.49
CA ILE A 119 7.72 -7.06 -10.50
C ILE A 119 8.99 -7.45 -11.25
N PRO A 120 10.07 -6.65 -11.18
CA PRO A 120 11.35 -7.00 -11.77
C PRO A 120 11.91 -8.29 -11.15
N PRO A 121 12.65 -9.12 -11.90
CA PRO A 121 13.19 -10.39 -11.39
C PRO A 121 14.19 -10.21 -10.23
N ASN A 122 14.78 -9.03 -10.08
CA ASN A 122 15.67 -8.66 -8.99
C ASN A 122 14.96 -8.03 -7.77
N LEU A 123 13.63 -7.98 -7.78
CA LEU A 123 12.80 -7.54 -6.66
C LEU A 123 12.08 -8.75 -6.05
N LEU A 124 12.63 -9.25 -4.95
CA LEU A 124 12.03 -10.34 -4.19
C LEU A 124 10.92 -9.82 -3.28
N LEU A 125 9.82 -10.55 -3.21
CA LEU A 125 8.65 -10.22 -2.41
C LEU A 125 8.53 -11.21 -1.26
N PHE A 126 8.38 -10.67 -0.05
CA PHE A 126 8.17 -11.42 1.18
C PHE A 126 6.81 -11.02 1.74
N PRO A 127 5.73 -11.76 1.41
CA PRO A 127 4.39 -11.45 1.88
C PRO A 127 4.30 -11.69 3.38
N ILE A 128 3.87 -10.67 4.11
CA ILE A 128 3.71 -10.74 5.57
C ILE A 128 2.25 -11.07 5.90
N PHE A 129 2.03 -11.97 6.86
CA PHE A 129 0.71 -12.22 7.42
C PHE A 129 0.07 -10.94 7.93
N CYS A 130 -1.21 -10.76 7.63
CA CYS A 130 -2.00 -9.74 8.28
C CYS A 130 -2.34 -10.22 9.69
N ASP A 131 -2.07 -9.40 10.71
CA ASP A 131 -2.53 -9.68 12.06
C ASP A 131 -4.07 -9.72 12.12
N ASP A 132 -4.61 -10.82 12.67
CA ASP A 132 -6.04 -11.11 12.65
C ASP A 132 -6.86 -10.20 13.57
N GLU A 133 -6.32 -9.83 14.74
CA GLU A 133 -6.98 -8.93 15.68
C GLU A 133 -7.13 -7.55 15.05
N GLN A 134 -6.03 -7.07 14.49
CA GLN A 134 -5.92 -5.83 13.76
C GLN A 134 -6.73 -5.80 12.45
N ARG A 135 -6.94 -6.95 11.81
CA ARG A 135 -7.83 -7.09 10.64
C ARG A 135 -9.28 -6.93 11.04
N ARG A 136 -9.68 -7.48 12.19
CA ARG A 136 -11.04 -7.38 12.73
C ARG A 136 -11.40 -5.97 13.20
N SER A 137 -10.41 -5.20 13.67
CA SER A 137 -10.64 -3.81 14.13
C SER A 137 -10.84 -2.80 13.00
N ASN A 138 -10.42 -3.11 11.76
CA ASN A 138 -10.59 -2.24 10.61
C ASN A 138 -11.63 -2.83 9.63
N PRO A 139 -12.80 -2.17 9.44
CA PRO A 139 -13.85 -2.67 8.54
C PRO A 139 -13.37 -2.99 7.13
N ALA A 140 -12.49 -2.15 6.55
CA ALA A 140 -11.92 -2.38 5.22
C ALA A 140 -11.02 -3.62 5.16
N CYS A 141 -10.32 -3.93 6.25
CA CYS A 141 -9.45 -5.10 6.35
C CYS A 141 -10.27 -6.38 6.57
N ALA A 142 -11.40 -6.29 7.29
CA ALA A 142 -12.29 -7.42 7.54
C ALA A 142 -12.88 -8.02 6.25
N VAL A 143 -13.15 -7.18 5.25
CA VAL A 143 -13.67 -7.57 3.93
C VAL A 143 -12.61 -7.47 2.82
N CYS A 144 -11.34 -7.39 3.18
CA CYS A 144 -10.25 -7.13 2.24
C CYS A 144 -10.11 -8.28 1.23
N LYS A 145 -10.29 -7.97 -0.05
CA LYS A 145 -10.14 -8.91 -1.17
C LYS A 145 -8.73 -9.47 -1.37
N PHE A 146 -7.73 -8.91 -0.69
CA PHE A 146 -6.36 -9.43 -0.77
C PHE A 146 -6.12 -10.56 0.23
N TYR A 147 -7.02 -10.78 1.18
CA TYR A 147 -6.93 -11.88 2.12
C TYR A 147 -7.84 -12.98 1.61
N GLU A 148 -7.25 -14.07 1.12
CA GLU A 148 -7.93 -15.29 0.66
C GLU A 148 -7.79 -16.40 1.70
#